data_AF-A0A356BWE8-F1
#
_entry.id   AF-A0A356BWE8-F1
#
_cell.length_a   1.000
_cell.length_b   1.000
_cell.length_c   1.000
_cell.angle_alpha   90.00
_cell.angle_beta   90.00
_cell.angle_gamma   90.00
#
_symmetry.space_group_name_H-M   'P 1'
#
loop_
_entity.id
_entity.type
_entity.pdbx_description
1 polymer ?
#
loop_
_entity_poly.entity_id
_entity_poly.type
_entity_poly.pdbx_seq_one_letter_code
_entity_poly.pdbx_strand_id
1 'polypeptide(L)' 'MKIYTKAGDRGLTKLGSGVTVPKSHELVEAYGTVDELTSFLGLAV' A
#
# COMPACT_ATOMS: atom_id res chain seq x y z
N MET A 1 8.52 -11.59 14.52
CA MET A 1 7.28 -11.60 13.71
C MET A 1 7.65 -11.29 12.26
N LYS A 2 7.08 -11.98 11.27
CA LYS A 2 7.40 -11.71 9.85
C LYS A 2 6.48 -10.60 9.34
N ILE A 3 7.04 -9.56 8.73
CA ILE A 3 6.25 -8.52 8.04
C ILE A 3 5.84 -9.01 6.65
N TYR A 4 6.68 -9.81 6.00
CA TYR A 4 6.36 -10.37 4.68
C TYR A 4 5.37 -11.55 4.78
N THR A 5 4.33 -11.50 3.94
CA THR A 5 3.30 -12.56 3.85
C THR A 5 3.29 -13.28 2.51
N LYS A 6 3.90 -12.70 1.46
CA LYS A 6 3.89 -13.18 0.06
C LYS A 6 2.52 -13.20 -0.63
N ALA A 7 1.45 -12.75 0.04
CA ALA A 7 0.10 -12.75 -0.53
C ALA A 7 0.00 -11.88 -1.81
N GLY A 8 0.85 -10.86 -1.93
CA GLY A 8 0.87 -9.94 -3.07
C GLY A 8 1.83 -10.31 -4.20
N ASP A 9 2.47 -11.48 -4.17
CA ASP A 9 3.47 -11.88 -5.18
C ASP A 9 2.86 -12.04 -6.58
N ARG A 10 1.54 -12.26 -6.65
CA ARG A 10 0.77 -12.31 -7.91
C ARG A 10 0.28 -10.93 -8.40
N GLY A 11 0.81 -9.85 -7.86
CA GLY A 11 0.44 -8.48 -8.27
C GLY A 11 -0.90 -7.98 -7.72
N LEU A 12 -1.50 -8.69 -6.75
CA LEU A 12 -2.75 -8.31 -6.09
C LEU A 12 -2.50 -7.83 -4.66
N THR A 13 -3.43 -7.06 -4.11
CA THR A 13 -3.44 -6.66 -2.69
C THR A 13 -4.86 -6.59 -2.14
N LYS A 14 -5.01 -6.68 -0.81
CA LYS A 14 -6.31 -6.62 -0.13
C LYS A 14 -6.49 -5.26 0.50
N LEU A 15 -7.55 -4.55 0.12
CA LEU A 15 -7.96 -3.29 0.73
C LEU A 15 -8.45 -3.52 2.17
N GLY A 16 -8.46 -2.46 2.97
CA GLY A 16 -9.01 -2.50 4.34
C GLY A 16 -10.50 -2.91 4.39
N SER A 17 -11.25 -2.70 3.30
CA SER A 17 -12.63 -3.18 3.14
C SER A 17 -12.75 -4.69 2.95
N GLY A 18 -11.64 -5.38 2.73
CA GLY A 18 -11.60 -6.82 2.45
C GLY A 18 -11.61 -7.20 0.97
N VAL A 19 -11.80 -6.23 0.08
CA VAL A 19 -11.77 -6.44 -1.38
C VAL A 19 -10.34 -6.61 -1.88
N THR A 20 -10.11 -7.55 -2.79
CA THR A 20 -8.81 -7.76 -3.44
C THR A 20 -8.78 -7.04 -4.79
N VAL A 21 -7.77 -6.21 -5.01
CA VAL A 21 -7.58 -5.43 -6.24
C VAL A 21 -6.16 -5.59 -6.80
N PRO A 22 -5.92 -5.30 -8.09
CA PRO A 22 -4.57 -5.18 -8.63
C PRO A 22 -3.76 -4.11 -7.89
N LYS A 23 -2.43 -4.29 -7.79
CA LYS A 23 -1.54 -3.28 -7.20
C LYS A 23 -1.51 -1.97 -7.98
N SER A 24 -1.91 -2.00 -9.25
CA SER A 24 -2.07 -0.82 -10.12
C SER A 24 -3.45 -0.16 -10.05
N HIS A 25 -4.29 -0.56 -9.10
CA HIS A 25 -5.62 0.03 -8.92
C HIS A 25 -5.50 1.45 -8.33
N GLU A 26 -6.32 2.39 -8.79
CA GLU A 26 -6.27 3.82 -8.41
C GLU A 26 -6.26 4.06 -6.89
N LEU A 27 -7.10 3.34 -6.13
CA LEU A 27 -7.08 3.40 -4.66
C LEU A 27 -5.72 3.01 -4.03
N VAL A 28 -5.01 2.03 -4.60
CA VAL A 28 -3.69 1.62 -4.09
C VAL A 28 -2.66 2.72 -4.35
N GLU A 29 -2.71 3.32 -5.54
CA GLU A 29 -1.88 4.47 -5.89
C GLU A 29 -2.15 5.66 -4.96
N ALA A 30 -3.41 6.02 -4.76
CA ALA A 30 -3.80 7.12 -3.88
C ALA A 30 -3.29 6.94 -2.44
N TYR A 31 -3.44 5.73 -1.87
CA TYR A 31 -2.90 5.44 -0.54
C TYR A 31 -1.36 5.45 -0.52
N GLY A 32 -0.70 4.96 -1.57
CA GLY A 32 0.75 5.02 -1.72
C GLY A 32 1.29 6.45 -1.77
N THR A 33 0.62 7.36 -2.49
CA THR A 33 1.01 8.78 -2.52
C THR A 33 0.89 9.44 -1.15
N VAL A 34 -0.13 9.09 -0.36
CA VAL A 34 -0.27 9.60 1.02
C VAL A 34 0.82 9.04 1.94
N ASP A 35 1.20 7.77 1.78
CA ASP A 35 2.30 7.14 2.51
C ASP A 35 3.65 7.81 2.20
N GLU A 36 3.89 8.12 0.91
CA GLU A 36 5.07 8.88 0.47
C GLU A 36 5.09 10.30 1.05
N LEU A 37 3.98 11.03 0.98
CA LEU A 37 3.86 12.37 1.59
C LEU A 37 4.17 12.34 3.09
N THR A 38 3.66 11.34 3.80
CA THR A 38 3.88 11.20 5.25
C THR A 38 5.35 10.93 5.56
N SER A 39 6.03 10.17 4.70
CA SER A 39 7.48 9.95 4.79
C SER A 39 8.27 11.25 4.62
N PHE A 40 7.88 12.11 3.66
CA PHE A 40 8.49 13.44 3.50
C PHE A 40 8.21 14.37 4.68
N LEU A 41 6.99 14.36 5.22
CA LEU A 41 6.66 15.14 6.41
C LEU A 41 7.52 14.71 7.60
N GLY A 42 7.73 13.40 7.78
CA GLY A 42 8.59 12.87 8.84
C GLY A 42 10.07 13.27 8.69
N LEU A 43 10.55 13.54 7.48
CA LEU A 43 11.90 14.06 7.25
C LEU A 43 12.02 15.56 7.56
N ALA A 44 10.93 16.31 7.40
CA ALA A 44 10.92 17.76 7.59
C ALA A 44 10.85 18.19 9.07
N VAL A 45 10.68 17.24 10.01
CA VAL A 45 10.51 17.47 11.46
C VAL A 45 11.71 16.95 12.24
#